data_AF-A0A4R0ID95-F1
#
_entry.id   AF-A0A4R0ID95-F1
#
_cell.length_a   1.000
_cell.length_b   1.000
_cell.length_c   1.000
_cell.angle_alpha   90.00
_cell.angle_beta   90.00
_cell.angle_gamma   90.00
#
_symmetry.space_group_name_H-M   'P 1'
#
loop_
_entity.id
_entity.type
_entity.pdbx_description
1 polymer ?
#
loop_
_entity_poly.entity_id
_entity_poly.type
_entity_poly.pdbx_seq_one_letter_code
_entity_poly.pdbx_strand_id
1 'polypeptide(L)' 'MEIGYLERLAGSERLDTWRTEELTGALATLDDAIGERRQPADGGPRVLSIRLQIYRQRVQRELRERGAPV' A
#
# COMPACT_ATOMS: atom_id res chain seq x y z
N MET A 1 -15.86 -2.13 9.25
CA MET A 1 -15.98 -1.41 7.98
C MET A 1 -14.60 -1.51 7.35
N GLU A 2 -14.40 -2.49 6.47
CA GLU A 2 -13.12 -2.65 5.77
C GLU A 2 -12.94 -1.41 4.89
N ILE A 3 -12.02 -0.54 5.26
CA ILE A 3 -11.72 0.64 4.47
C ILE A 3 -11.04 0.14 3.20
N GLY A 4 -11.62 0.43 2.04
CA GLY A 4 -11.07 0.10 0.73
C GLY A 4 -9.80 0.90 0.41
N TYR A 5 -8.74 0.78 1.21
CA TYR A 5 -7.49 1.51 1.04
C TYR A 5 -6.91 1.32 -0.36
N LEU A 6 -6.99 0.11 -0.90
CA LEU A 6 -6.53 -0.19 -2.26
C LEU A 6 -7.37 0.51 -3.33
N GLU A 7 -8.68 0.65 -3.14
CA GLU A 7 -9.57 1.37 -4.06
C GLU A 7 -9.28 2.86 -4.04
N ARG A 8 -9.09 3.44 -2.84
CA ARG A 8 -8.71 4.84 -2.68
C ARG A 8 -7.33 5.14 -3.29
N LEU A 9 -6.35 4.24 -3.09
CA LEU A 9 -5.03 4.31 -3.72
C LEU A 9 -5.11 4.20 -5.24
N ALA A 10 -5.97 3.31 -5.76
CA ALA A 10 -6.22 3.18 -7.19
C ALA A 10 -6.91 4.42 -7.77
N GLY A 11 -7.78 5.07 -6.98
CA GLY A 11 -8.36 6.38 -7.26
C GLY A 11 -7.36 7.54 -7.19
N SER A 12 -6.09 7.27 -6.89
CA SER A 12 -5.03 8.27 -6.76
C SER A 12 -5.36 9.35 -5.72
N GLU A 13 -6.06 8.95 -4.65
CA GLU A 13 -6.39 9.85 -3.56
C GLU A 13 -5.11 10.45 -2.94
N ARG A 14 -5.25 11.68 -2.45
CA ARG A 14 -4.18 12.47 -1.87
C ARG A 14 -3.83 11.96 -0.47
N LEU A 15 -2.67 11.35 -0.31
CA LEU A 15 -2.22 10.77 0.96
C LEU A 15 -2.06 11.83 2.07
N ASP A 16 -1.78 13.09 1.71
CA ASP A 16 -1.72 14.20 2.65
C ASP A 16 -3.05 14.46 3.37
N THR A 17 -4.17 14.01 2.79
CA THR A 17 -5.50 14.13 3.39
C THR A 17 -5.84 12.99 4.37
N TRP A 18 -5.04 11.93 4.39
CA TRP A 18 -5.26 10.77 5.25
C TRP A 18 -4.66 11.00 6.63
N ARG A 19 -5.28 10.44 7.65
CA ARG A 19 -4.69 10.40 9.00
C ARG A 19 -3.53 9.41 9.04
N THR A 20 -2.60 9.63 9.97
CA THR A 20 -1.46 8.71 10.15
C THR A 20 -1.92 7.27 10.42
N GLU A 21 -2.99 7.08 11.20
CA GLU A 21 -3.58 5.76 11.45
C GLU A 21 -4.10 5.08 10.18
N GLU A 22 -4.73 5.84 9.27
CA GLU A 22 -5.18 5.33 7.98
C GLU A 22 -4.00 4.91 7.09
N LEU A 23 -2.91 5.69 7.10
CA LEU A 23 -1.70 5.36 6.36
C LEU A 23 -1.03 4.10 6.92
N THR A 24 -0.94 3.95 8.24
CA THR A 24 -0.42 2.72 8.87
C THR A 24 -1.30 1.52 8.54
N GLY A 25 -2.63 1.67 8.59
CA GLY A 25 -3.56 0.61 8.21
C GLY A 25 -3.41 0.21 6.74
N ALA A 26 -3.29 1.19 5.85
CA ALA A 26 -3.07 0.95 4.42
C ALA A 26 -1.72 0.28 4.13
N LEU A 27 -0.67 0.65 4.87
CA LEU A 27 0.64 0.00 4.76
C LEU A 27 0.56 -1.48 5.13
N ALA A 28 -0.12 -1.81 6.25
CA ALA A 28 -0.34 -3.20 6.65
C ALA A 28 -1.11 -3.99 5.59
N THR A 29 -2.22 -3.44 5.08
CA THR A 29 -3.00 -4.07 3.98
C THR A 29 -2.15 -4.31 2.73
N LEU A 30 -1.25 -3.38 2.39
CA LEU A 30 -0.34 -3.53 1.25
C LEU A 30 0.69 -4.63 1.50
N ASP A 31 1.28 -4.69 2.70
CA ASP A 31 2.24 -5.72 3.08
C ASP A 31 1.62 -7.11 3.06
N ASP A 32 0.39 -7.27 3.57
CA ASP A 32 -0.37 -8.52 3.50
C ASP A 32 -0.66 -8.90 2.05
N ALA A 33 -1.18 -7.96 1.24
CA ALA A 33 -1.51 -8.19 -0.16
C ALA A 33 -0.29 -8.49 -1.06
N ILE A 34 0.91 -8.09 -0.64
CA ILE A 34 2.18 -8.43 -1.27
C ILE A 34 2.68 -9.79 -0.76
N GLY A 35 2.56 -10.04 0.55
CA GLY A 35 2.99 -11.27 1.23
C GLY A 35 2.19 -12.48 0.80
N GLU A 36 0.86 -12.39 0.76
CA GLU A 36 -0.05 -13.43 0.24
C GLU A 36 0.23 -13.77 -1.23
N ARG A 37 0.81 -12.82 -1.98
CA ARG A 37 1.15 -13.00 -3.40
C ARG A 37 2.59 -13.45 -3.64
N ARG A 38 3.36 -13.82 -2.61
CA ARG A 38 4.65 -14.48 -2.80
C ARG A 38 4.44 -15.84 -3.47
N GLN A 39 4.69 -15.84 -4.77
CA GLN A 39 4.82 -16.95 -5.73
C GLN A 39 3.52 -17.49 -6.35
N PRO A 40 3.17 -17.03 -7.58
CA PRO A 40 2.65 -17.96 -8.57
C PRO A 40 3.77 -18.90 -9.01
N ALA A 41 3.45 -20.18 -9.19
CA ALA A 41 4.38 -21.23 -9.65
C ALA A 41 5.09 -20.91 -10.99
N ASP A 42 4.57 -19.95 -11.77
CA ASP A 42 4.98 -19.69 -13.16
C ASP A 42 5.93 -18.50 -13.37
N GLY A 43 6.57 -17.98 -12.31
CA GLY A 43 7.75 -17.09 -12.46
C GLY A 43 7.54 -15.70 -13.08
N GLY A 44 6.31 -15.29 -13.42
CA GLY A 44 6.03 -14.00 -14.04
C GLY A 44 5.81 -12.85 -13.03
N PRO A 45 6.50 -11.69 -13.15
CA PRO A 45 6.13 -10.49 -12.43
C PRO A 45 4.83 -9.93 -13.03
N ARG A 46 3.68 -10.20 -12.42
CA ARG A 46 2.43 -9.59 -12.86
C ARG A 46 2.41 -8.11 -12.48
N VAL A 47 1.98 -7.27 -13.42
CA VAL A 47 1.77 -5.80 -13.30
C VAL A 47 1.09 -5.38 -11.98
N LEU A 48 0.24 -6.24 -11.41
CA LEU A 48 -0.40 -6.00 -10.11
C LEU A 48 0.61 -5.91 -8.96
N SER A 49 1.63 -6.76 -8.91
CA SER A 49 2.68 -6.72 -7.89
C SER A 49 3.48 -5.43 -7.96
N ILE A 50 3.74 -4.91 -9.17
CA ILE A 50 4.41 -3.62 -9.36
C ILE A 50 3.55 -2.47 -8.80
N ARG A 51 2.23 -2.48 -9.07
CA ARG A 51 1.32 -1.43 -8.52
C ARG A 51 1.28 -1.43 -7.00
N LEU A 52 1.21 -2.60 -6.37
CA LEU A 52 1.23 -2.70 -4.90
C LEU A 52 2.56 -2.18 -4.33
N GLN A 53 3.69 -2.49 -4.96
CA GLN A 53 5.00 -1.97 -4.57
C GLN A 53 5.07 -0.44 -4.69
N ILE A 54 4.51 0.13 -5.77
CA ILE A 54 4.43 1.60 -5.94
C ILE A 54 3.57 2.22 -4.83
N TYR A 55 2.40 1.65 -4.54
CA TYR A 55 1.53 2.14 -3.48
C TYR A 55 2.21 2.06 -2.11
N ARG A 56 2.88 0.95 -1.83
CA ARG A 56 3.67 0.76 -0.62
C ARG A 56 4.70 1.87 -0.45
N GLN A 57 5.53 2.10 -1.48
CA GLN A 57 6.55 3.14 -1.44
C GLN A 57 5.97 4.54 -1.20
N ARG A 58 4.81 4.85 -1.80
CA ARG A 58 4.13 6.14 -1.59
C ARG A 58 3.67 6.32 -0.14
N VAL A 59 3.00 5.32 0.42
CA VAL A 59 2.51 5.35 1.81
C VAL A 59 3.68 5.42 2.80
N GLN A 60 4.73 4.64 2.57
CA GLN A 60 5.93 4.67 3.41
C GLN A 60 6.64 6.03 3.39
N ARG A 61 6.68 6.69 2.23
CA ARG A 61 7.25 8.03 2.10
C ARG A 61 6.44 9.04 2.91
N GLU A 62 5.12 9.03 2.78
CA GLU A 62 4.22 9.92 3.51
C GLU A 62 4.36 9.73 5.04
N LEU A 63 4.41 8.47 5.51
CA LEU A 63 4.64 8.18 6.94
C LEU A 63 6.00 8.71 7.43
N ARG A 64 7.05 8.54 6.63
CA ARG A 64 8.40 9.05 6.96
C ARG A 64 8.44 10.57 7.03
N GLU A 65 7.79 11.25 6.09
CA GLU A 65 7.67 12.72 6.08
C GLU A 65 6.96 13.24 7.34
N ARG A 66 6.08 12.44 7.92
CA ARG A 66 5.38 12.73 9.18
C ARG A 66 6.13 12.32 10.45
N GLY A 67 7.30 11.70 10.32
CA GLY A 67 8.04 11.12 11.46
C GLY A 67 7.33 9.93 12.10
N ALA A 68 6.39 9.30 11.39
CA ALA A 68 5.69 8.11 11.85
C ALA A 68 6.52 6.84 11.56
N PRO A 69 6.37 5.78 12.37
CA PRO A 69 7.03 4.50 12.12
C PRO A 69 6.55 3.87 10.80
N VAL A 70 7.46 3.16 10.13
CA VAL A 70 7.29 2.52 8.82
C VAL A 70 7.76 1.09 8.86
#